data_AF-A0A2S4PZC5-F1
#
_entry.id   AF-A0A2S4PZC5-F1
#
_cell.length_a   1.000
_cell.length_b   1.000
_cell.length_c   1.000
_cell.angle_alpha   90.00
_cell.angle_beta   90.00
_cell.angle_gamma   90.00
#
_symmetry.space_group_name_H-M   'P 1'
#
loop_
_entity.id
_entity.type
_entity.pdbx_description
1 polymer ?
#
loop_
_entity_poly.entity_id
_entity_poly.type
_entity_poly.pdbx_seq_one_letter_code
_entity_poly.pdbx_strand_id
1 'polypeptide(L)'
;MFFFHFIGHALRRQTAGQFGPDLAKKLSQLVKMEKNVMRSMELVSRERMEVAHQVSVWGEACDEDVSDVTDKIGVLLYEIGELEDQYIDRYDQYRVTIKSIRNIEASVQPSRERMYLTFDSYLICKGSDKALGKQKLIDHITQLKCKDPNSSKVMVLEQELVRAEAESLVAEAQLSNITREKLKAAFTYQFDALREHCEKVALIAGYGKHLLELIDDSPVTPGEARATYDGYEASKAIIQDCEDALTCWVKDQAKVDVNLSSRAQALSMRRRSTIRNHDKGHDLTNQDLPMDHYSWGRDSNQKSDMYEEQFEDVEEASVERHPQAFRETDSCPETIVA
;
A
#
# COMPACT_ATOMS: atom_id res chain seq x y z
N MET A 1 -5.68 6.01 -28.29
CA MET A 1 -4.56 6.22 -27.35
C MET A 1 -4.82 5.48 -26.03
N PHE A 2 -5.11 4.16 -26.07
CA PHE A 2 -5.61 3.39 -24.90
C PHE A 2 -4.71 2.22 -24.45
N PHE A 3 -3.52 2.03 -25.03
CA PHE A 3 -2.69 0.85 -24.76
C PHE A 3 -1.50 1.07 -23.79
N PHE A 4 -1.20 2.30 -23.37
CA PHE A 4 0.02 2.57 -22.59
C PHE A 4 -0.10 2.34 -21.06
N HIS A 5 -1.31 2.35 -20.47
CA HIS A 5 -1.44 2.24 -19.00
C HIS A 5 -1.44 0.79 -18.49
N PHE A 6 -1.80 -0.19 -19.33
CA PHE A 6 -2.00 -1.59 -18.91
C PHE A 6 -0.68 -2.38 -18.76
N ILE A 7 0.36 -2.02 -19.53
CA ILE A 7 1.62 -2.77 -19.61
C ILE A 7 2.53 -2.49 -18.39
N GLY A 8 2.46 -1.28 -17.82
CA GLY A 8 3.30 -0.88 -16.68
C GLY A 8 3.02 -1.65 -15.38
N HIS A 9 1.76 -2.02 -15.13
CA HIS A 9 1.38 -2.78 -13.92
C HIS A 9 1.76 -4.27 -14.02
N ALA A 10 1.67 -4.87 -15.21
CA ALA A 10 1.97 -6.28 -15.43
C ALA A 10 3.48 -6.57 -15.43
N LEU A 11 4.28 -5.77 -16.14
CA LEU A 11 5.74 -5.97 -16.26
C LEU A 11 6.47 -5.73 -14.92
N ARG A 12 5.99 -4.78 -14.12
CA ARG A 12 6.58 -4.39 -12.82
C ARG A 12 6.33 -5.43 -11.70
N ARG A 13 5.36 -6.33 -11.89
CA ARG A 13 5.05 -7.45 -10.98
C ARG A 13 6.10 -8.56 -11.03
N GLN A 14 6.74 -8.77 -12.18
CA GLN A 14 7.70 -9.87 -12.41
C GLN A 14 9.13 -9.56 -11.93
N THR A 15 9.51 -8.29 -11.85
CA THR A 15 10.86 -7.87 -11.40
C THR A 15 10.95 -7.50 -9.91
N ALA A 16 9.84 -7.54 -9.18
CA ALA A 16 9.79 -7.19 -7.76
C ALA A 16 10.15 -8.38 -6.87
N GLY A 17 11.28 -8.31 -6.16
CA GLY A 17 11.67 -9.33 -5.17
C GLY A 17 12.73 -10.33 -5.64
N GLN A 18 13.34 -10.12 -6.81
CA GLN A 18 14.39 -11.01 -7.34
C GLN A 18 15.71 -10.92 -6.54
N PHE A 19 15.96 -9.80 -5.84
CA PHE A 19 17.18 -9.53 -5.06
C PHE A 19 16.88 -9.07 -3.62
N GLY A 20 16.17 -9.88 -2.84
CA GLY A 20 15.91 -9.60 -1.43
C GLY A 20 15.88 -10.88 -0.60
N PRO A 21 16.01 -10.79 0.74
CA PRO A 21 15.97 -11.97 1.60
C PRO A 21 14.66 -12.74 1.40
N ASP A 22 14.74 -14.08 1.33
CA ASP A 22 13.67 -14.94 0.82
C ASP A 22 12.32 -14.76 1.53
N LEU A 23 12.32 -14.52 2.84
CA LEU A 23 11.09 -14.32 3.64
C LEU A 23 10.36 -13.03 3.26
N ALA A 24 11.11 -11.96 2.99
CA ALA A 24 10.55 -10.62 2.73
C ALA A 24 10.10 -10.43 1.26
N LYS A 25 10.37 -11.39 0.36
CA LYS A 25 10.08 -11.25 -1.08
C LYS A 25 8.61 -11.01 -1.38
N LYS A 26 7.72 -11.82 -0.78
CA LYS A 26 6.27 -11.72 -0.99
C LYS A 26 5.71 -10.40 -0.48
N LEU A 27 6.11 -10.00 0.73
CA LEU A 27 5.64 -8.76 1.32
C LEU A 27 6.21 -7.53 0.60
N SER A 28 7.44 -7.63 0.07
CA SER A 28 8.01 -6.59 -0.80
C SER A 28 7.23 -6.42 -2.10
N GLN A 29 6.76 -7.52 -2.70
CA GLN A 29 5.88 -7.47 -3.87
C GLN A 29 4.56 -6.79 -3.54
N LEU A 30 3.92 -7.15 -2.41
CA LEU A 30 2.69 -6.52 -1.94
C LEU A 30 2.87 -5.01 -1.74
N VAL A 31 3.89 -4.58 -0.99
CA VAL A 31 4.17 -3.15 -0.76
C VAL A 31 4.37 -2.37 -2.06
N LYS A 32 4.99 -2.99 -3.08
CA LYS A 32 5.16 -2.39 -4.40
C LYS A 32 3.82 -2.27 -5.14
N MET A 33 2.98 -3.30 -5.08
CA MET A 33 1.65 -3.27 -5.66
C MET A 33 0.77 -2.21 -5.00
N GLU A 34 0.77 -2.13 -3.68
CA GLU A 34 0.04 -1.11 -2.90
C GLU A 34 0.47 0.31 -3.27
N LYS A 35 1.79 0.53 -3.47
CA LYS A 35 2.30 1.82 -3.96
C LYS A 35 1.74 2.18 -5.33
N ASN A 36 1.55 1.20 -6.22
CA ASN A 36 1.00 1.48 -7.54
C ASN A 36 -0.51 1.79 -7.45
N VAL A 37 -1.27 1.08 -6.59
CA VAL A 37 -2.68 1.37 -6.34
C VAL A 37 -2.85 2.81 -5.85
N MET A 38 -2.06 3.22 -4.87
CA MET A 38 -2.08 4.59 -4.34
C MET A 38 -1.82 5.64 -5.43
N ARG A 39 -0.83 5.44 -6.31
CA ARG A 39 -0.57 6.35 -7.43
C ARG A 39 -1.72 6.41 -8.43
N SER A 40 -2.41 5.29 -8.66
CA SER A 40 -3.60 5.28 -9.50
C SER A 40 -4.74 6.07 -8.86
N MET A 41 -4.89 5.98 -7.53
CA MET A 41 -5.86 6.80 -6.78
C MET A 41 -5.52 8.29 -6.87
N GLU A 42 -4.25 8.69 -6.71
CA GLU A 42 -3.79 10.09 -6.89
C GLU A 42 -4.14 10.64 -8.28
N LEU A 43 -4.03 9.80 -9.32
CA LEU A 43 -4.43 10.20 -10.66
C LEU A 43 -5.94 10.38 -10.75
N VAL A 44 -6.73 9.44 -10.24
CA VAL A 44 -8.19 9.50 -10.27
C VAL A 44 -8.70 10.76 -9.56
N SER A 45 -8.13 11.10 -8.41
CA SER A 45 -8.48 12.30 -7.65
C SER A 45 -8.27 13.58 -8.48
N ARG A 46 -7.06 13.76 -9.04
CA ARG A 46 -6.76 14.93 -9.89
C ARG A 46 -7.64 15.02 -11.13
N GLU A 47 -7.84 13.91 -11.83
CA GLU A 47 -8.70 13.89 -13.02
C GLU A 47 -10.16 14.18 -12.65
N ARG A 48 -10.63 13.76 -11.46
CA ARG A 48 -11.98 14.07 -10.99
C ARG A 48 -12.18 15.56 -10.71
N MET A 49 -11.18 16.22 -10.12
CA MET A 49 -11.19 17.68 -9.93
C MET A 49 -11.21 18.43 -11.28
N GLU A 50 -10.47 17.93 -12.28
CA GLU A 50 -10.49 18.52 -13.63
C GLU A 50 -11.85 18.32 -14.30
N VAL A 51 -12.45 17.13 -14.18
CA VAL A 51 -13.82 16.85 -14.67
C VAL A 51 -14.84 17.77 -14.00
N ALA A 52 -14.70 18.00 -12.69
CA ALA A 52 -15.56 18.89 -11.93
C ALA A 52 -15.53 20.32 -12.50
N HIS A 53 -14.33 20.84 -12.79
CA HIS A 53 -14.17 22.15 -13.43
C HIS A 53 -14.77 22.16 -14.84
N GLN A 54 -14.45 21.17 -15.65
CA GLN A 54 -14.88 21.12 -17.05
C GLN A 54 -16.40 20.99 -17.21
N VAL A 55 -17.09 20.33 -16.28
CA VAL A 55 -18.56 20.25 -16.23
C VAL A 55 -19.19 21.61 -15.98
N SER A 56 -18.66 22.39 -15.03
CA SER A 56 -19.16 23.73 -14.73
C SER A 56 -18.96 24.67 -15.93
N VAL A 57 -17.75 24.69 -16.51
CA VAL A 57 -17.44 25.51 -17.70
C VAL A 57 -18.32 25.18 -18.90
N TRP A 58 -18.62 23.90 -19.14
CA TRP A 58 -19.54 23.52 -20.22
C TRP A 58 -20.97 24.00 -19.95
N GLY A 59 -21.41 23.93 -18.70
CA GLY A 59 -22.73 24.36 -18.26
C GLY A 59 -22.99 25.87 -18.40
N GLU A 60 -21.95 26.70 -18.25
CA GLU A 60 -22.06 28.17 -18.40
C GLU A 60 -22.62 28.61 -19.76
N ALA A 61 -22.40 27.80 -20.80
CA ALA A 61 -22.87 28.07 -22.16
C ALA A 61 -24.29 27.52 -22.45
N CYS A 62 -24.95 26.89 -21.46
CA CYS A 62 -26.27 26.29 -21.57
C CYS A 62 -27.38 27.20 -21.01
N ASP A 63 -28.61 26.69 -20.97
CA ASP A 63 -29.76 27.37 -20.35
C ASP A 63 -29.54 27.57 -18.83
N GLU A 64 -30.28 28.50 -18.23
CA GLU A 64 -30.08 28.96 -16.84
C GLU A 64 -30.17 27.84 -15.78
N ASP A 65 -31.09 26.89 -15.98
CA ASP A 65 -31.28 25.72 -15.13
C ASP A 65 -30.09 24.74 -15.21
N VAL A 66 -29.66 24.42 -16.43
CA VAL A 66 -28.50 23.56 -16.69
C VAL A 66 -27.23 24.21 -16.14
N SER A 67 -27.05 25.52 -16.36
CA SER A 67 -25.89 26.29 -15.89
C SER A 67 -25.78 26.25 -14.36
N ASP A 68 -26.87 26.53 -13.63
CA ASP A 68 -26.85 26.49 -12.17
C ASP A 68 -26.59 25.08 -11.62
N VAL A 69 -27.29 24.06 -12.14
CA VAL A 69 -27.17 22.68 -11.64
C VAL A 69 -25.79 22.11 -11.92
N THR A 70 -25.23 22.34 -13.12
CA THR A 70 -23.89 21.85 -13.47
C THR A 70 -22.78 22.55 -12.67
N ASP A 71 -22.94 23.83 -12.34
CA ASP A 71 -22.04 24.53 -11.42
C ASP A 71 -22.02 23.84 -10.03
N LYS A 72 -23.19 23.56 -9.46
CA LYS A 72 -23.28 22.85 -8.16
C LYS A 72 -22.79 21.40 -8.23
N ILE A 73 -23.03 20.70 -9.35
CA ILE A 73 -22.45 19.36 -9.58
C ILE A 73 -20.92 19.45 -9.63
N GLY A 74 -20.36 20.49 -10.24
CA GLY A 74 -18.92 20.77 -10.22
C GLY A 74 -18.40 20.85 -8.79
N VAL A 75 -19.04 21.63 -7.92
CA VAL A 75 -18.66 21.72 -6.49
C VAL A 75 -18.67 20.35 -5.81
N LEU A 76 -19.73 19.56 -6.01
CA LEU A 76 -19.83 18.21 -5.41
C LEU A 76 -18.75 17.24 -5.94
N LEU A 77 -18.48 17.24 -7.24
CA LEU A 77 -17.46 16.38 -7.84
C LEU A 77 -16.05 16.78 -7.37
N TYR A 78 -15.80 18.07 -7.21
CA TYR A 78 -14.54 18.58 -6.70
C TYR A 78 -14.32 18.10 -5.25
N GLU A 79 -15.33 18.21 -4.38
CA GLU A 79 -15.26 17.72 -3.01
C GLU A 79 -15.00 16.20 -2.93
N ILE A 80 -15.56 15.41 -3.85
CA ILE A 80 -15.22 13.98 -3.94
C ILE A 80 -13.71 13.79 -4.21
N GLY A 81 -13.11 14.60 -5.08
CA GLY A 81 -11.66 14.58 -5.32
C GLY A 81 -10.86 14.88 -4.05
N GLU A 82 -11.23 15.93 -3.32
CA GLU A 82 -10.59 16.29 -2.04
C GLU A 82 -10.71 15.16 -1.00
N LEU A 83 -11.87 14.50 -0.92
CA LEU A 83 -12.07 13.33 -0.06
C LEU A 83 -11.26 12.10 -0.50
N GLU A 84 -10.96 11.95 -1.79
CA GLU A 84 -10.05 10.92 -2.30
C GLU A 84 -8.61 11.23 -1.88
N ASP A 85 -8.15 12.47 -1.99
CA ASP A 85 -6.82 12.89 -1.53
C ASP A 85 -6.63 12.66 -0.02
N GLN A 86 -7.61 13.04 0.81
CA GLN A 86 -7.61 12.75 2.24
C GLN A 86 -7.57 11.24 2.53
N TYR A 87 -8.22 10.42 1.70
CA TYR A 87 -8.16 8.96 1.82
C TYR A 87 -6.80 8.40 1.42
N ILE A 88 -6.18 8.94 0.36
CA ILE A 88 -4.84 8.54 -0.12
C ILE A 88 -3.78 8.74 0.96
N ASP A 89 -3.82 9.85 1.70
CA ASP A 89 -2.91 10.08 2.82
C ASP A 89 -2.98 8.98 3.88
N ARG A 90 -4.20 8.53 4.21
CA ARG A 90 -4.43 7.42 5.15
C ARG A 90 -4.01 6.08 4.54
N TYR A 91 -4.22 5.90 3.24
CA TYR A 91 -3.75 4.73 2.49
C TYR A 91 -2.21 4.60 2.55
N ASP A 92 -1.47 5.71 2.47
CA ASP A 92 -0.02 5.70 2.62
C ASP A 92 0.38 5.24 4.03
N GLN A 93 -0.27 5.76 5.09
CA GLN A 93 0.01 5.31 6.47
C GLN A 93 -0.20 3.79 6.65
N TYR A 94 -1.27 3.25 6.07
CA TYR A 94 -1.50 1.80 5.98
C TYR A 94 -0.31 1.11 5.28
N ARG A 95 0.08 1.58 4.09
CA ARG A 95 1.21 1.03 3.32
C ARG A 95 2.53 1.07 4.07
N VAL A 96 2.83 2.17 4.78
CA VAL A 96 4.03 2.34 5.61
C VAL A 96 4.04 1.33 6.75
N THR A 97 2.89 1.03 7.35
CA THR A 97 2.75 0.02 8.38
C THR A 97 3.07 -1.38 7.84
N ILE A 98 2.57 -1.73 6.65
CA ILE A 98 2.91 -2.99 5.97
C ILE A 98 4.41 -3.04 5.61
N LYS A 99 4.98 -1.92 5.13
CA LYS A 99 6.42 -1.79 4.86
C LYS A 99 7.26 -2.01 6.13
N SER A 100 6.78 -1.57 7.29
CA SER A 100 7.44 -1.80 8.58
C SER A 100 7.50 -3.29 8.91
N ILE A 101 6.44 -4.07 8.67
CA ILE A 101 6.45 -5.53 8.84
C ILE A 101 7.53 -6.16 7.95
N ARG A 102 7.58 -5.78 6.67
CA ARG A 102 8.60 -6.26 5.72
C ARG A 102 10.03 -5.97 6.18
N ASN A 103 10.27 -4.79 6.74
CA ASN A 103 11.59 -4.42 7.25
C ASN A 103 12.00 -5.31 8.43
N ILE A 104 11.05 -5.66 9.30
CA ILE A 104 11.30 -6.56 10.43
C ILE A 104 11.58 -7.97 9.93
N GLU A 105 10.79 -8.49 8.99
CA GLU A 105 11.05 -9.78 8.31
C GLU A 105 12.47 -9.81 7.71
N ALA A 106 12.89 -8.72 7.06
CA ALA A 106 14.23 -8.61 6.49
C ALA A 106 15.33 -8.53 7.58
N SER A 107 15.06 -7.94 8.74
CA SER A 107 16.03 -7.84 9.84
C SER A 107 16.23 -9.14 10.64
N VAL A 108 15.28 -10.07 10.57
CA VAL A 108 15.36 -11.40 11.23
C VAL A 108 16.20 -12.37 10.39
N GLN A 109 16.34 -12.10 9.10
CA GLN A 109 17.10 -12.93 8.17
C GLN A 109 18.57 -13.11 8.54
N PRO A 110 19.33 -12.07 8.94
CA PRO A 110 20.68 -12.24 9.47
C PRO A 110 20.76 -13.12 10.72
N SER A 111 19.72 -13.20 11.56
CA SER A 111 19.72 -14.10 12.73
C SER A 111 19.46 -15.53 12.32
N ARG A 112 18.54 -15.77 11.37
CA ARG A 112 18.37 -17.07 10.73
C ARG A 112 19.66 -17.49 10.02
N GLU A 113 20.25 -16.60 9.22
CA GLU A 113 21.50 -16.81 8.51
C GLU A 113 22.67 -16.99 9.47
N ARG A 114 22.77 -16.28 10.60
CA ARG A 114 23.80 -16.53 11.63
C ARG A 114 23.66 -17.90 12.26
N MET A 115 22.44 -18.37 12.54
CA MET A 115 22.20 -19.77 12.94
C MET A 115 22.72 -20.75 11.86
N TYR A 116 22.69 -20.35 10.58
CA TYR A 116 23.26 -21.12 9.46
C TYR A 116 24.75 -20.83 9.16
N LEU A 117 25.33 -19.68 9.55
CA LEU A 117 26.63 -19.15 9.12
C LEU A 117 27.70 -19.11 10.20
N THR A 118 27.39 -19.23 11.50
CA THR A 118 28.39 -19.65 12.51
C THR A 118 28.99 -21.03 12.19
N PHE A 119 28.56 -21.66 11.09
CA PHE A 119 28.96 -22.96 10.57
C PHE A 119 29.87 -22.90 9.32
N ASP A 120 29.98 -21.77 8.60
CA ASP A 120 30.61 -21.74 7.25
C ASP A 120 32.09 -21.29 7.24
N SER A 121 32.65 -20.96 8.41
CA SER A 121 34.09 -20.64 8.54
C SER A 121 35.02 -21.87 8.36
N TYR A 122 34.47 -23.01 7.93
CA TYR A 122 35.27 -24.16 7.48
C TYR A 122 34.52 -25.01 6.42
N LEU A 123 34.19 -24.43 5.25
CA LEU A 123 34.36 -25.07 3.93
C LEU A 123 33.62 -24.27 2.85
N ILE A 124 34.42 -23.68 1.96
CA ILE A 124 34.01 -23.10 0.69
C ILE A 124 33.30 -24.19 -0.14
N CYS A 125 31.98 -24.12 -0.31
CA CYS A 125 31.28 -24.76 -1.42
C CYS A 125 29.97 -24.03 -1.75
N LYS A 126 29.93 -23.48 -2.96
CA LYS A 126 28.73 -22.95 -3.62
C LYS A 126 27.65 -24.03 -3.69
N GLY A 127 26.46 -23.76 -3.17
CA GLY A 127 25.30 -24.65 -3.33
C GLY A 127 24.07 -24.16 -2.59
N SER A 128 22.99 -23.95 -3.33
CA SER A 128 21.73 -23.31 -2.96
C SER A 128 20.79 -24.20 -2.12
N ASP A 129 21.24 -24.72 -0.98
CA ASP A 129 20.39 -25.50 -0.06
C ASP A 129 20.58 -25.07 1.40
N LYS A 130 19.80 -24.06 1.83
CA LYS A 130 19.83 -23.48 3.18
C LYS A 130 19.44 -24.46 4.29
N ALA A 131 18.62 -25.48 3.99
CA ALA A 131 18.23 -26.50 4.97
C ALA A 131 19.37 -27.47 5.36
N LEU A 132 20.45 -27.50 4.56
CA LEU A 132 21.53 -28.48 4.69
C LEU A 132 22.59 -28.07 5.74
N GLY A 133 22.64 -26.80 6.15
CA GLY A 133 23.62 -26.29 7.12
C GLY A 133 23.43 -26.86 8.53
N LYS A 134 22.20 -26.85 9.04
CA LYS A 134 21.86 -27.30 10.40
C LYS A 134 22.24 -28.76 10.65
N GLN A 135 21.93 -29.64 9.70
CA GLN A 135 22.22 -31.08 9.81
C GLN A 135 23.72 -31.36 9.79
N LYS A 136 24.48 -30.69 8.91
CA LYS A 136 25.91 -30.92 8.72
C LYS A 136 26.78 -30.57 9.93
N LEU A 137 26.36 -29.68 10.83
CA LEU A 137 27.13 -29.39 12.06
C LEU A 137 26.71 -30.23 13.25
N ILE A 138 25.46 -30.66 13.34
CA ILE A 138 25.13 -31.73 14.28
C ILE A 138 25.99 -32.94 13.92
N ASP A 139 26.16 -33.23 12.64
CA ASP A 139 27.06 -34.26 12.12
C ASP A 139 28.54 -33.93 12.40
N HIS A 140 28.99 -32.67 12.29
CA HIS A 140 30.38 -32.26 12.59
C HIS A 140 30.70 -32.25 14.09
N ILE A 141 29.79 -31.79 14.95
CA ILE A 141 29.89 -31.93 16.41
C ILE A 141 29.94 -33.41 16.76
N THR A 142 29.09 -34.24 16.16
CA THR A 142 29.09 -35.70 16.37
C THR A 142 30.42 -36.31 15.90
N GLN A 143 30.96 -35.85 14.76
CA GLN A 143 32.23 -36.31 14.22
C GLN A 143 33.44 -35.86 15.07
N LEU A 144 33.45 -34.61 15.56
CA LEU A 144 34.49 -34.10 16.46
C LEU A 144 34.42 -34.77 17.84
N LYS A 145 33.21 -35.03 18.35
CA LYS A 145 32.99 -35.83 19.56
C LYS A 145 33.49 -37.27 19.40
N CYS A 146 33.39 -37.86 18.20
CA CYS A 146 33.92 -39.18 17.91
C CYS A 146 35.46 -39.21 17.73
N LYS A 147 36.08 -38.13 17.25
CA LYS A 147 37.52 -38.07 16.96
C LYS A 147 38.36 -37.58 18.14
N ASP A 148 37.94 -36.51 18.82
CA ASP A 148 38.67 -35.89 19.94
C ASP A 148 37.69 -35.42 21.04
N PRO A 149 37.29 -36.31 21.96
CA PRO A 149 36.27 -36.03 22.97
C PRO A 149 36.63 -34.90 23.95
N ASN A 150 37.92 -34.63 24.17
CA ASN A 150 38.42 -33.68 25.17
C ASN A 150 38.85 -32.32 24.56
N SER A 151 38.50 -32.04 23.31
CA SER A 151 38.89 -30.79 22.65
C SER A 151 38.08 -29.60 23.19
N SER A 152 38.77 -28.57 23.70
CA SER A 152 38.15 -27.32 24.20
C SER A 152 37.32 -26.58 23.15
N LYS A 153 37.58 -26.83 21.86
CA LYS A 153 36.83 -26.26 20.73
C LYS A 153 35.40 -26.78 20.65
N VAL A 154 35.14 -28.03 21.06
CA VAL A 154 33.78 -28.61 21.07
C VAL A 154 32.91 -27.85 22.06
N MET A 155 33.44 -27.57 23.25
CA MET A 155 32.71 -26.84 24.30
C MET A 155 32.38 -25.39 23.90
N VAL A 156 33.30 -24.70 23.20
CA VAL A 156 33.05 -23.34 22.69
C VAL A 156 31.97 -23.35 21.60
N LEU A 157 32.04 -24.27 20.64
CA LEU A 157 31.07 -24.39 19.55
C LEU A 157 29.67 -24.77 20.06
N GLU A 158 29.58 -25.64 21.06
CA GLU A 158 28.29 -25.97 21.71
C GLU A 158 27.67 -24.76 22.40
N GLN A 159 28.47 -23.98 23.12
CA GLN A 159 27.99 -22.78 23.78
C GLN A 159 27.54 -21.70 22.78
N GLU A 160 28.27 -21.54 21.68
CA GLU A 160 27.91 -20.63 20.58
C GLU A 160 26.63 -21.09 19.87
N LEU A 161 26.44 -22.40 19.69
CA LEU A 161 25.22 -22.97 19.11
C LEU A 161 24.00 -22.69 19.98
N VAL A 162 24.08 -22.96 21.29
CA VAL A 162 22.98 -22.69 22.23
C VAL A 162 22.63 -21.20 22.24
N ARG A 163 23.63 -20.33 22.18
CA ARG A 163 23.41 -18.88 22.11
C ARG A 163 22.72 -18.48 20.80
N ALA A 164 23.20 -18.95 19.65
CA ALA A 164 22.61 -18.64 18.35
C ALA A 164 21.16 -19.16 18.23
N GLU A 165 20.88 -20.34 18.78
CA GLU A 165 19.53 -20.91 18.84
C GLU A 165 18.58 -20.05 19.69
N ALA A 166 19.03 -19.62 20.88
CA ALA A 166 18.26 -18.72 21.72
C ALA A 166 17.99 -17.37 21.05
N GLU A 167 19.00 -16.77 20.40
CA GLU A 167 18.86 -15.52 19.63
C GLU A 167 17.87 -15.67 18.47
N SER A 168 17.89 -16.82 17.76
CA SER A 168 16.93 -17.12 16.69
C SER A 168 15.50 -17.28 17.23
N LEU A 169 15.29 -18.01 18.32
CA LEU A 169 13.97 -18.21 18.92
C LEU A 169 13.33 -16.89 19.38
N VAL A 170 14.14 -16.01 19.99
CA VAL A 170 13.68 -14.68 20.41
C VAL A 170 13.29 -13.84 19.18
N ALA A 171 14.10 -13.84 18.13
CA ALA A 171 13.82 -13.09 16.90
C ALA A 171 12.54 -13.57 16.19
N GLU A 172 12.31 -14.88 16.12
CA GLU A 172 11.08 -15.45 15.55
C GLU A 172 9.84 -15.10 16.37
N ALA A 173 9.92 -15.19 17.70
CA ALA A 173 8.82 -14.81 18.57
C ALA A 173 8.46 -13.32 18.41
N GLN A 174 9.46 -12.45 18.35
CA GLN A 174 9.28 -11.02 18.11
C GLN A 174 8.65 -10.74 16.75
N LEU A 175 9.16 -11.37 15.68
CA LEU A 175 8.59 -11.24 14.34
C LEU A 175 7.11 -11.64 14.32
N SER A 176 6.79 -12.78 14.92
CA SER A 176 5.44 -13.32 14.98
C SER A 176 4.47 -12.37 15.69
N ASN A 177 4.90 -11.81 16.83
CA ASN A 177 4.09 -10.89 17.62
C ASN A 177 3.88 -9.55 16.91
N ILE A 178 4.95 -8.92 16.43
CA ILE A 178 4.86 -7.61 15.76
C ILE A 178 4.07 -7.72 14.46
N THR A 179 4.22 -8.82 13.71
CA THR A 179 3.44 -9.05 12.48
C THR A 179 1.94 -9.06 12.77
N ARG A 180 1.49 -9.80 13.79
CA ARG A 180 0.06 -9.84 14.17
C ARG A 180 -0.46 -8.48 14.62
N GLU A 181 0.32 -7.78 15.44
CA GLU A 181 -0.04 -6.46 15.97
C GLU A 181 -0.18 -5.44 14.84
N LYS A 182 0.87 -5.28 14.02
CA LYS A 182 0.89 -4.31 12.92
C LYS A 182 -0.08 -4.67 11.81
N LEU A 183 -0.26 -5.95 11.49
CA LEU A 183 -1.23 -6.36 10.46
C LEU A 183 -2.65 -5.99 10.88
N LYS A 184 -3.02 -6.28 12.14
CA LYS A 184 -4.33 -5.91 12.67
C LYS A 184 -4.51 -4.40 12.66
N ALA A 185 -3.53 -3.65 13.17
CA ALA A 185 -3.58 -2.19 13.19
C ALA A 185 -3.69 -1.59 11.78
N ALA A 186 -2.89 -2.08 10.81
CA ALA A 186 -2.88 -1.60 9.44
C ALA A 186 -4.23 -1.76 8.76
N PHE A 187 -4.81 -2.97 8.80
CA PHE A 187 -6.10 -3.22 8.15
C PHE A 187 -7.28 -2.60 8.88
N THR A 188 -7.25 -2.49 10.21
CA THR A 188 -8.25 -1.71 10.95
C THR A 188 -8.24 -0.25 10.50
N TYR A 189 -7.06 0.38 10.46
CA TYR A 189 -6.93 1.76 10.02
C TYR A 189 -7.39 1.95 8.57
N GLN A 190 -7.01 1.05 7.68
CA GLN A 190 -7.39 1.07 6.27
C GLN A 190 -8.89 0.93 6.05
N PHE A 191 -9.55 0.00 6.75
CA PHE A 191 -10.99 -0.20 6.60
C PHE A 191 -11.80 0.92 7.25
N ASP A 192 -11.33 1.50 8.35
CA ASP A 192 -11.96 2.69 8.94
C ASP A 192 -11.87 3.90 8.00
N ALA A 193 -10.70 4.12 7.38
CA ALA A 193 -10.50 5.18 6.41
C ALA A 193 -11.35 4.99 5.14
N LEU A 194 -11.41 3.76 4.62
CA LEU A 194 -12.22 3.42 3.46
C LEU A 194 -13.71 3.61 3.74
N ARG A 195 -14.17 3.18 4.92
CA ARG A 195 -15.58 3.34 5.33
C ARG A 195 -15.97 4.82 5.36
N GLU A 196 -15.16 5.65 6.02
CA GLU A 196 -15.41 7.10 6.06
C GLU A 196 -15.48 7.71 4.66
N HIS A 197 -14.52 7.38 3.79
CA HIS A 197 -14.50 7.87 2.41
C HIS A 197 -15.77 7.46 1.65
N CYS A 198 -16.12 6.17 1.64
CA CYS A 198 -17.29 5.68 0.91
C CYS A 198 -18.61 6.26 1.43
N GLU A 199 -18.76 6.46 2.74
CA GLU A 199 -19.98 7.02 3.30
C GLU A 199 -20.13 8.50 2.98
N LYS A 200 -19.06 9.29 3.05
CA LYS A 200 -19.08 10.70 2.61
C LYS A 200 -19.39 10.83 1.12
N VAL A 201 -18.79 9.98 0.29
CA VAL A 201 -19.12 9.92 -1.15
C VAL A 201 -20.58 9.53 -1.38
N ALA A 202 -21.13 8.62 -0.57
CA ALA A 202 -22.55 8.25 -0.65
C ALA A 202 -23.48 9.41 -0.30
N LEU A 203 -23.13 10.24 0.70
CA LEU A 203 -23.87 11.47 1.02
C LEU A 203 -23.86 12.43 -0.18
N ILE A 204 -22.67 12.73 -0.72
CA ILE A 204 -22.53 13.61 -1.89
C ILE A 204 -23.34 13.08 -3.08
N ALA A 205 -23.28 11.78 -3.36
CA ALA A 205 -24.06 11.17 -4.43
C ALA A 205 -25.58 11.28 -4.21
N GLY A 206 -26.04 11.31 -2.96
CA GLY A 206 -27.43 11.57 -2.59
C GLY A 206 -27.84 13.01 -2.93
N TYR A 207 -27.10 13.99 -2.44
CA TYR A 207 -27.35 15.42 -2.72
C TYR A 207 -27.21 15.76 -4.21
N GLY A 208 -26.26 15.14 -4.91
CA GLY A 208 -26.10 15.29 -6.35
C GLY A 208 -27.33 14.84 -7.14
N LYS A 209 -28.08 13.84 -6.66
CA LYS A 209 -29.36 13.46 -7.27
C LYS A 209 -30.46 14.47 -7.00
N HIS A 210 -30.49 15.07 -5.81
CA HIS A 210 -31.46 16.14 -5.49
C HIS A 210 -31.23 17.39 -6.36
N LEU A 211 -29.99 17.72 -6.71
CA LEU A 211 -29.71 18.80 -7.66
C LEU A 211 -30.34 18.53 -9.04
N LEU A 212 -30.38 17.27 -9.49
CA LEU A 212 -30.98 16.92 -10.79
C LEU A 212 -32.50 17.09 -10.80
N GLU A 213 -33.17 17.09 -9.64
CA GLU A 213 -34.62 17.33 -9.54
C GLU A 213 -34.99 18.79 -9.87
N LEU A 214 -34.01 19.70 -9.93
CA LEU A 214 -34.21 21.10 -10.33
C LEU A 214 -34.25 21.30 -11.85
N ILE A 215 -33.86 20.30 -12.64
CA ILE A 215 -33.91 20.35 -14.10
C ILE A 215 -35.28 19.87 -14.58
N ASP A 216 -35.97 20.69 -15.37
CA ASP A 216 -37.20 20.30 -16.06
C ASP A 216 -36.89 19.56 -17.37
N ASP A 217 -37.12 18.25 -17.38
CA ASP A 217 -36.93 17.38 -18.54
C ASP A 217 -38.12 17.38 -19.52
N SER A 218 -39.16 18.19 -19.26
CA SER A 218 -40.31 18.32 -20.13
C SER A 218 -39.91 18.81 -21.53
N PRO A 219 -40.39 18.15 -22.61
CA PRO A 219 -40.06 18.56 -23.97
C PRO A 219 -40.76 19.87 -24.32
N VAL A 220 -40.03 20.76 -24.99
CA VAL A 220 -40.55 22.06 -25.45
C VAL A 220 -40.97 21.97 -26.92
N THR A 221 -42.11 22.58 -27.24
CA THR A 221 -42.58 22.66 -28.64
C THR A 221 -41.67 23.58 -29.44
N PRO A 222 -41.28 23.24 -30.69
CA PRO A 222 -40.46 24.13 -31.51
C PRO A 222 -41.07 25.53 -31.66
N GLY A 223 -40.32 26.56 -31.27
CA GLY A 223 -40.75 27.96 -31.31
C GLY A 223 -41.33 28.51 -30.00
N GLU A 224 -41.55 27.66 -29.00
CA GLU A 224 -41.90 28.05 -27.64
C GLU A 224 -40.63 28.19 -26.78
N ALA A 225 -40.60 29.14 -25.84
CA ALA A 225 -39.50 29.32 -24.90
C ALA A 225 -39.72 28.45 -23.65
N ARG A 226 -38.63 28.00 -23.02
CA ARG A 226 -38.70 27.37 -21.69
C ARG A 226 -39.23 28.35 -20.64
N ALA A 227 -39.81 27.81 -19.56
CA ALA A 227 -40.16 28.60 -18.39
C ALA A 227 -38.91 29.22 -17.74
N THR A 228 -39.07 30.36 -17.08
CA THR A 228 -37.98 31.00 -16.34
C THR A 228 -37.55 30.14 -15.16
N TYR A 229 -36.25 29.97 -14.98
CA TYR A 229 -35.69 29.20 -13.87
C TYR A 229 -35.65 30.02 -12.57
N ASP A 230 -36.05 29.40 -11.45
CA ASP A 230 -36.04 30.01 -10.10
C ASP A 230 -35.50 29.02 -9.04
N GLY A 231 -34.64 28.09 -9.46
CA GLY A 231 -34.09 27.05 -8.57
C GLY A 231 -32.84 27.47 -7.79
N TYR A 232 -32.33 28.69 -7.99
CA TYR A 232 -31.05 29.16 -7.42
C TYR A 232 -30.99 29.10 -5.89
N GLU A 233 -32.08 29.42 -5.19
CA GLU A 233 -32.12 29.34 -3.72
C GLU A 233 -32.11 27.88 -3.25
N ALA A 234 -32.83 27.00 -3.96
CA ALA A 234 -32.89 25.58 -3.65
C ALA A 234 -31.55 24.87 -3.92
N SER A 235 -30.89 25.16 -5.04
CA SER A 235 -29.59 24.57 -5.40
C SER A 235 -28.51 24.95 -4.38
N LYS A 236 -28.52 26.21 -3.91
CA LYS A 236 -27.63 26.69 -2.85
C LYS A 236 -27.92 26.00 -1.51
N ALA A 237 -29.19 25.84 -1.15
CA ALA A 237 -29.58 25.14 0.08
C ALA A 237 -29.10 23.68 0.07
N ILE A 238 -29.21 22.98 -1.07
CA ILE A 238 -28.74 21.59 -1.23
C ILE A 238 -27.22 21.48 -0.97
N ILE A 239 -26.42 22.44 -1.47
CA ILE A 239 -24.98 22.46 -1.19
C ILE A 239 -24.70 22.71 0.29
N GLN A 240 -25.40 23.64 0.93
CA GLN A 240 -25.23 23.91 2.36
C GLN A 240 -25.58 22.68 3.20
N ASP A 241 -26.68 22.01 2.90
CA ASP A 241 -27.09 20.78 3.58
C ASP A 241 -26.05 19.66 3.40
N CYS A 242 -25.43 19.57 2.22
CA CYS A 242 -24.35 18.63 1.95
C CYS A 242 -23.10 18.94 2.78
N GLU A 243 -22.69 20.21 2.85
CA GLU A 243 -21.55 20.66 3.67
C GLU A 243 -21.78 20.35 5.16
N ASP A 244 -22.98 20.66 5.66
CA ASP A 244 -23.36 20.40 7.04
C ASP A 244 -23.37 18.89 7.33
N ALA A 245 -23.90 18.07 6.41
CA ALA A 245 -23.91 16.62 6.55
C ALA A 245 -22.49 16.01 6.54
N LEU A 246 -21.58 16.54 5.71
CA LEU A 246 -20.18 16.12 5.66
C LEU A 246 -19.43 16.51 6.94
N THR A 247 -19.69 17.71 7.47
CA THR A 247 -19.08 18.23 8.70
C THR A 247 -19.59 17.51 9.94
N CYS A 248 -20.88 17.18 9.98
CA CYS A 248 -21.52 16.45 11.07
C CYS A 248 -21.39 14.93 10.95
N TRP A 249 -20.69 14.39 9.95
CA TRP A 249 -20.50 12.94 9.83
C TRP A 249 -19.75 12.39 11.06
N VAL A 250 -20.36 11.44 11.79
CA VAL A 250 -19.77 10.77 12.96
C VAL A 250 -19.69 9.25 12.73
N LYS A 251 -18.55 8.65 13.09
CA LYS A 251 -18.26 7.21 12.94
C LYS A 251 -19.30 6.26 13.55
N ASP A 252 -20.06 6.71 14.55
CA ASP A 252 -21.04 5.92 15.29
C ASP A 252 -22.48 6.03 14.75
N GLN A 253 -22.80 7.03 13.93
CA GLN A 253 -24.11 7.16 13.26
C GLN A 253 -24.17 6.42 11.91
N ALA A 254 -23.03 5.88 11.48
CA ALA A 254 -22.83 5.18 10.22
C ALA A 254 -23.51 3.80 10.19
N LYS A 255 -24.65 3.71 9.49
CA LYS A 255 -25.56 2.56 9.46
C LYS A 255 -25.15 1.49 8.44
N VAL A 256 -23.93 0.94 8.53
CA VAL A 256 -23.53 -0.25 7.78
C VAL A 256 -23.19 -1.39 8.74
N ASP A 257 -24.22 -2.07 9.25
CA ASP A 257 -24.05 -3.27 10.08
C ASP A 257 -23.72 -4.48 9.20
N VAL A 258 -22.47 -4.94 9.27
CA VAL A 258 -22.06 -6.20 8.63
C VAL A 258 -22.46 -7.38 9.53
N ASN A 259 -23.57 -8.02 9.20
CA ASN A 259 -23.98 -9.24 9.88
C ASN A 259 -23.15 -10.43 9.40
N LEU A 260 -22.25 -10.91 10.25
CA LEU A 260 -21.59 -12.20 10.05
C LEU A 260 -22.64 -13.31 10.00
N SER A 261 -22.50 -14.26 9.07
CA SER A 261 -23.34 -15.47 9.06
C SER A 261 -23.25 -16.19 10.41
N SER A 262 -24.31 -16.89 10.83
CA SER A 262 -24.32 -17.62 12.10
C SER A 262 -23.14 -18.59 12.23
N ARG A 263 -22.71 -19.18 11.11
CA ARG A 263 -21.50 -20.00 11.02
C ARG A 263 -20.22 -19.19 11.30
N ALA A 264 -20.06 -18.04 10.67
CA ALA A 264 -18.89 -17.18 10.88
C ALA A 264 -18.84 -16.62 12.31
N GLN A 265 -19.99 -16.24 12.88
CA GLN A 265 -20.11 -15.81 14.28
C GLN A 265 -19.70 -16.93 15.24
N ALA A 266 -20.26 -18.14 15.08
CA ALA A 266 -19.93 -19.28 15.94
C ALA A 266 -18.43 -19.64 15.89
N LEU A 267 -17.83 -19.61 14.70
CA LEU A 267 -16.39 -19.86 14.53
C LEU A 267 -15.52 -18.76 15.16
N SER A 268 -15.90 -17.48 14.98
CA SER A 268 -15.20 -16.35 15.58
C SER A 268 -15.27 -16.37 17.11
N MET A 269 -16.46 -16.61 17.66
CA MET A 269 -16.69 -16.73 19.11
C MET A 269 -15.91 -17.93 19.69
N ARG A 270 -15.96 -19.08 19.02
CA ARG A 270 -15.19 -20.27 19.41
C ARG A 270 -13.69 -19.96 19.43
N ARG A 271 -13.16 -19.37 18.36
CA ARG A 271 -11.73 -18.99 18.29
C ARG A 271 -11.35 -18.00 19.40
N ARG A 272 -12.18 -16.99 19.66
CA ARG A 272 -11.95 -16.01 20.75
C ARG A 272 -11.96 -16.68 22.12
N SER A 273 -12.86 -17.62 22.36
CA SER A 273 -12.93 -18.39 23.61
C SER A 273 -11.70 -19.31 23.78
N THR A 274 -11.24 -19.96 22.71
CA THR A 274 -10.03 -20.78 22.72
C THR A 274 -8.80 -19.93 23.02
N ILE A 275 -8.66 -18.76 22.39
CA ILE A 275 -7.55 -17.82 22.66
C ILE A 275 -7.58 -17.37 24.12
N ARG A 276 -8.75 -17.02 24.66
CA ARG A 276 -8.90 -16.58 26.05
C ARG A 276 -8.59 -17.69 27.07
N ASN A 277 -8.81 -18.96 26.71
CA ASN A 277 -8.57 -20.10 27.60
C ASN A 277 -7.15 -20.69 27.48
N HIS A 278 -6.34 -20.24 26.51
CA HIS A 278 -5.02 -20.81 26.22
C HIS A 278 -3.89 -19.83 26.58
N ASP A 279 -3.62 -19.68 27.88
CA ASP A 279 -2.55 -18.84 28.45
C ASP A 279 -1.20 -19.58 28.60
N LYS A 280 -1.04 -20.76 27.96
CA LYS A 280 0.20 -21.56 28.01
C LYS A 280 0.87 -21.62 26.64
N GLY A 281 2.07 -21.06 26.57
CA GLY A 281 3.13 -21.17 25.57
C GLY A 281 2.79 -21.68 24.17
N HIS A 282 3.01 -20.83 23.16
CA HIS A 282 2.96 -21.24 21.75
C HIS A 282 4.31 -21.86 21.36
N ASP A 283 4.32 -23.12 20.95
CA ASP A 283 5.47 -23.74 20.29
C ASP A 283 5.62 -23.15 18.86
N LEU A 284 6.77 -22.54 18.59
CA LEU A 284 7.08 -21.86 17.31
C LEU A 284 7.91 -22.73 16.36
N THR A 285 8.25 -23.96 16.75
CA THR A 285 9.19 -24.84 16.01
C THR A 285 8.70 -25.26 14.62
N ASN A 286 7.39 -25.15 14.34
CA ASN A 286 6.77 -25.60 13.08
C ASN A 286 6.48 -24.47 12.07
N GLN A 287 6.98 -23.24 12.26
CA GLN A 287 6.74 -22.14 11.30
C GLN A 287 7.57 -22.24 10.01
N ASP A 288 8.63 -23.04 9.98
CA ASP A 288 9.51 -23.22 8.82
C ASP A 288 9.19 -24.50 8.01
N LEU A 289 7.91 -24.84 7.83
CA LEU A 289 7.55 -25.82 6.80
C LEU A 289 7.79 -25.20 5.42
N PRO A 290 8.47 -25.91 4.48
CA PRO A 290 8.58 -25.44 3.11
C PRO A 290 7.16 -25.30 2.55
N MET A 291 6.79 -24.06 2.23
CA MET A 291 5.50 -23.75 1.63
C MET A 291 5.41 -24.43 0.27
N ASP A 292 4.47 -25.37 0.12
CA ASP A 292 4.11 -25.94 -1.17
C ASP A 292 3.80 -24.83 -2.16
N HIS A 293 4.63 -24.74 -3.20
CA HIS A 293 4.41 -23.92 -4.36
C HIS A 293 3.19 -24.51 -5.10
N TYR A 294 2.24 -23.67 -5.51
CA TYR A 294 1.05 -23.97 -6.34
C TYR A 294 -0.22 -24.45 -5.62
N SER A 295 -1.02 -23.49 -5.15
CA SER A 295 -2.50 -23.64 -5.18
C SER A 295 -3.18 -22.28 -5.30
N TRP A 296 -2.91 -21.58 -6.39
CA TRP A 296 -3.87 -20.64 -6.97
C TRP A 296 -4.05 -21.06 -8.42
N GLY A 297 -5.19 -21.69 -8.70
CA GLY A 297 -5.53 -22.28 -9.99
C GLY A 297 -5.38 -21.27 -11.12
N ARG A 298 -4.53 -21.64 -12.06
CA ARG A 298 -4.40 -21.01 -13.37
C ARG A 298 -5.51 -21.57 -14.24
N ASP A 299 -6.64 -20.88 -14.30
CA ASP A 299 -7.63 -21.19 -15.33
C ASP A 299 -7.22 -20.49 -16.64
N SER A 300 -7.20 -21.30 -17.69
CA SER A 300 -6.57 -21.07 -18.97
C SER A 300 -7.42 -20.19 -19.90
N ASN A 301 -6.81 -19.19 -20.56
CA ASN A 301 -7.04 -18.99 -21.99
C ASN A 301 -5.87 -18.29 -22.71
N GLN A 302 -4.95 -19.12 -23.19
CA GLN A 302 -4.39 -19.22 -24.54
C GLN A 302 -4.12 -17.98 -25.44
N LYS A 303 -2.87 -17.97 -25.95
CA LYS A 303 -2.31 -17.45 -27.23
C LYS A 303 -2.04 -15.95 -27.40
N SER A 304 -0.75 -15.61 -27.51
CA SER A 304 -0.19 -14.74 -28.55
C SER A 304 1.34 -14.61 -28.39
N ASP A 305 2.06 -15.47 -29.11
CA ASP A 305 3.27 -15.24 -29.89
C ASP A 305 4.30 -14.16 -29.46
N MET A 306 5.48 -14.67 -29.07
CA MET A 306 6.81 -14.32 -29.58
C MET A 306 6.92 -13.07 -30.47
N TYR A 307 7.51 -11.99 -29.95
CA TYR A 307 8.49 -11.16 -30.64
C TYR A 307 9.46 -10.58 -29.60
N GLU A 308 10.70 -11.10 -29.56
CA GLU A 308 11.84 -10.42 -28.96
C GLU A 308 12.28 -9.31 -29.92
N GLU A 309 12.01 -8.05 -29.57
CA GLU A 309 12.77 -6.93 -30.12
C GLU A 309 13.72 -6.41 -29.05
N GLN A 310 15.01 -6.65 -29.31
CA GLN A 310 16.15 -6.13 -28.61
C GLN A 310 16.23 -4.63 -28.91
N PHE A 311 16.04 -3.78 -27.91
CA PHE A 311 16.37 -2.35 -28.03
C PHE A 311 17.50 -2.02 -27.08
N GLU A 312 18.58 -1.54 -27.69
CA GLU A 312 19.83 -1.07 -27.09
C GLU A 312 19.60 0.15 -26.19
N ASP A 313 20.43 0.23 -25.15
CA ASP A 313 20.56 1.35 -24.23
C ASP A 313 20.82 2.66 -25.00
N VAL A 314 20.03 3.70 -24.72
CA VAL A 314 20.46 5.09 -24.95
C VAL A 314 20.64 5.73 -23.58
N GLU A 315 21.92 5.93 -23.25
CA GLU A 315 22.39 6.62 -22.05
C GLU A 315 21.75 7.99 -21.86
N GLU A 316 21.39 8.24 -20.61
CA GLU A 316 20.89 9.47 -20.06
C GLU A 316 22.04 10.50 -19.98
N ALA A 317 22.02 11.52 -20.85
CA ALA A 317 22.95 12.64 -20.76
C ALA A 317 22.56 13.54 -19.57
N SER A 318 23.38 13.49 -18.52
CA SER A 318 23.39 14.36 -17.35
C SER A 318 23.41 15.85 -17.75
N VAL A 319 22.40 16.61 -17.32
CA VAL A 319 22.42 18.08 -17.36
C VAL A 319 23.21 18.59 -16.16
N GLU A 320 24.46 18.98 -16.41
CA GLU A 320 25.28 19.77 -15.49
C GLU A 320 24.66 21.15 -15.28
N ARG A 321 24.40 21.51 -14.02
CA ARG A 321 24.10 22.89 -13.63
C ARG A 321 25.41 23.67 -13.51
N HIS A 322 25.59 24.66 -14.38
CA HIS A 322 26.63 25.67 -14.24
C HIS A 322 26.17 26.83 -13.32
N PRO A 323 27.03 27.32 -12.41
CA PRO A 323 26.73 28.44 -11.52
C PRO A 323 26.84 29.79 -12.26
N GLN A 324 25.86 30.67 -12.03
CA GLN A 324 25.86 32.03 -12.57
C GLN A 324 26.91 32.90 -11.86
N ALA A 325 27.79 33.50 -12.67
CA ALA A 325 28.78 34.48 -12.28
C ALA A 325 28.11 35.83 -11.95
N PHE A 326 28.37 36.35 -10.75
CA PHE A 326 28.17 37.75 -10.40
C PHE A 326 29.43 38.53 -10.79
N ARG A 327 29.29 39.55 -11.64
CA ARG A 327 30.35 40.47 -12.06
C ARG A 327 30.53 41.55 -10.99
N GLU A 328 31.75 41.65 -10.43
CA GLU A 328 32.27 42.83 -9.76
C GLU A 328 32.64 43.90 -10.80
N THR A 329 32.34 45.16 -10.48
CA THR A 329 32.89 46.35 -11.14
C THR A 329 33.65 47.17 -10.10
N ASP A 330 34.88 47.53 -10.46
CA ASP A 330 35.91 48.25 -9.71
C ASP A 330 35.46 49.51 -8.95
N SER A 331 36.09 49.77 -7.79
CA SER A 331 36.76 51.05 -7.52
C SER A 331 37.62 51.00 -6.24
N CYS A 332 38.93 51.20 -6.39
CA CYS A 332 39.82 51.66 -5.31
C CYS A 332 39.62 53.17 -5.07
N PRO A 333 39.88 53.62 -3.84
CA PRO A 333 40.69 54.82 -3.67
C PRO A 333 41.85 54.61 -2.68
N GLU A 334 43.05 55.03 -3.11
CA GLU A 334 44.12 55.44 -2.21
C GLU A 334 43.69 56.67 -1.42
N THR A 335 43.97 56.74 -0.12
CA THR A 335 44.46 57.96 0.55
C THR A 335 45.22 57.58 1.83
N ILE A 336 46.48 57.99 1.86
CA ILE A 336 47.39 58.12 3.00
C ILE A 336 46.80 59.11 4.02
N VAL A 337 46.91 58.87 5.34
CA VAL A 337 47.46 59.78 6.38
C VAL A 337 47.33 59.13 7.76
N ALA A 338 48.47 58.82 8.39
CA ALA A 338 48.90 59.10 9.77
C ALA A 338 49.92 58.06 10.23
#